data_AF-A0A9P4V5I3-F1
#
_entry.id   AF-A0A9P4V5I3-F1
#
_cell.length_a   1.000
_cell.length_b   1.000
_cell.length_c   1.000
_cell.angle_alpha   90.00
_cell.angle_beta   90.00
_cell.angle_gamma   90.00
#
_symmetry.space_group_name_H-M   'P 1'
#
loop_
_entity.id
_entity.type
_entity.pdbx_description
1 polymer ?
#
loop_
_entity_poly.entity_id
_entity_poly.type
_entity_poly.pdbx_seq_one_letter_code
_entity_poly.pdbx_strand_id
1 'polypeptide(L)'
;MVSTRQHPREFPPNVESSPSKGSPRKSSRRSPPSPAPSSPTTNGSPSQSLTKRAGAVAVPMSSSSSKWAHTASNITIAWICVSLPLVIWDVLYILLRPHTMAGGKLQWPIWKPYEVYASIDYVYGWPGWNNRDGFGGAQAVLNLIEAILYGLYIMIVFNHGVPSARGRGLQAGSGVNGWIAGGRKTAGSTGNKALMIGFAASVMTLSKTVLYYFNEYFAHFENVKHNDWVTLALFYGVMNGLWVIFPAYMTVVFGADIFEALDIASQSSMKKQN
;
A
#
# COMPACT_ATOMS: atom_id res chain seq x y z
N MET A 1 -24.20 26.87 -41.35
CA MET A 1 -22.89 27.57 -41.32
C MET A 1 -21.85 26.63 -40.75
N VAL A 2 -20.92 26.26 -41.63
CA VAL A 2 -19.54 25.76 -41.47
C VAL A 2 -19.24 24.66 -40.44
N SER A 3 -19.07 23.46 -41.01
CA SER A 3 -18.27 22.34 -40.51
C SER A 3 -16.77 22.62 -40.70
N THR A 4 -15.94 22.38 -39.68
CA THR A 4 -14.53 21.99 -39.85
C THR A 4 -14.09 21.10 -38.69
N ARG A 5 -14.04 19.79 -38.92
CA ARG A 5 -13.25 18.84 -38.13
C ARG A 5 -11.79 18.97 -38.55
N GLN A 6 -10.87 19.16 -37.60
CA GLN A 6 -9.43 19.02 -37.82
C GLN A 6 -8.84 18.02 -36.84
N HIS A 7 -8.33 16.92 -37.38
CA HIS A 7 -7.48 15.95 -36.72
C HIS A 7 -6.00 16.34 -36.92
N PRO A 8 -5.14 16.20 -35.89
CA PRO A 8 -3.69 16.16 -36.09
C PRO A 8 -3.18 14.75 -36.41
N ARG A 9 -2.20 14.73 -37.33
CA ARG A 9 -1.64 13.62 -38.10
C ARG A 9 -0.82 12.60 -37.31
N GLU A 10 -0.81 11.38 -37.83
CA GLU A 10 0.10 10.28 -37.50
C GLU A 10 1.57 10.64 -37.79
N PHE A 11 2.46 10.20 -36.90
CA PHE A 11 3.91 10.30 -37.07
C PHE A 11 4.43 9.16 -37.96
N PRO A 12 5.32 9.44 -38.93
CA PRO A 12 5.90 8.40 -39.79
C PRO A 12 6.96 7.56 -39.05
N PRO A 13 7.14 6.27 -39.42
CA PRO A 13 8.12 5.38 -38.83
C PRO A 13 9.54 5.68 -39.34
N ASN A 14 10.53 5.63 -38.44
CA ASN A 14 11.93 5.69 -38.83
C ASN A 14 12.41 4.32 -39.31
N VAL A 15 12.84 4.31 -40.56
CA VAL A 15 13.47 3.21 -41.30
C VAL A 15 14.91 3.04 -40.83
N GLU A 16 15.23 1.80 -40.43
CA GLU A 16 16.45 1.03 -40.69
C GLU A 16 17.80 1.74 -40.91
N SER A 17 18.79 1.36 -40.10
CA SER A 17 20.17 1.14 -40.59
C SER A 17 20.94 0.17 -39.69
N SER A 18 21.03 -1.10 -40.15
CA SER A 18 22.18 -1.98 -39.88
C SER A 18 23.30 -1.63 -40.86
N PRO A 19 24.58 -1.86 -40.50
CA PRO A 19 25.28 -2.95 -41.18
C PRO A 19 26.31 -3.74 -40.33
N SER A 20 26.21 -5.06 -40.49
CA SER A 20 27.29 -6.06 -40.72
C SER A 20 28.50 -6.24 -39.78
N LYS A 21 28.58 -7.50 -39.30
CA LYS A 21 29.72 -8.45 -39.32
C LYS A 21 30.98 -8.19 -38.48
N GLY A 22 31.28 -9.19 -37.62
CA GLY A 22 32.64 -9.51 -37.16
C GLY A 22 32.68 -10.46 -35.96
N SER A 23 32.94 -11.74 -36.20
CA SER A 23 33.39 -12.76 -35.23
C SER A 23 34.66 -13.40 -35.83
N PRO A 24 35.51 -14.22 -35.15
CA PRO A 24 35.69 -14.53 -33.72
C PRO A 24 37.18 -14.38 -33.26
N ARG A 25 37.48 -14.45 -31.95
CA ARG A 25 38.75 -15.06 -31.52
C ARG A 25 38.70 -15.73 -30.14
N LYS A 26 38.89 -17.05 -30.17
CA LYS A 26 39.32 -17.94 -29.08
C LYS A 26 40.79 -17.67 -28.73
N SER A 27 41.13 -17.64 -27.44
CA SER A 27 42.40 -18.10 -26.84
C SER A 27 42.26 -17.95 -25.32
N SER A 28 41.97 -19.02 -24.57
CA SER A 28 42.86 -20.06 -24.05
C SER A 28 43.78 -19.62 -22.88
N ARG A 29 43.43 -20.16 -21.70
CA ARG A 29 44.30 -20.90 -20.76
C ARG A 29 45.03 -20.16 -19.61
N ARG A 30 44.72 -20.69 -18.41
CA ARG A 30 45.61 -21.08 -17.29
C ARG A 30 46.01 -20.05 -16.21
N SER A 31 45.43 -20.24 -15.01
CA SER A 31 46.05 -20.06 -13.67
C SER A 31 46.93 -21.29 -13.33
N PRO A 32 47.54 -21.45 -12.13
CA PRO A 32 48.06 -20.55 -11.07
C PRO A 32 49.57 -20.94 -10.78
N PRO A 33 50.23 -20.88 -9.59
CA PRO A 33 49.90 -20.34 -8.25
C PRO A 33 51.02 -19.53 -7.52
N SER A 34 50.68 -19.03 -6.32
CA SER A 34 51.59 -18.54 -5.26
C SER A 34 52.64 -19.58 -4.82
N PRO A 35 53.66 -19.15 -4.05
CA PRO A 35 53.60 -19.40 -2.60
C PRO A 35 54.21 -18.29 -1.71
N ALA A 36 53.76 -18.26 -0.46
CA ALA A 36 54.46 -17.64 0.68
C ALA A 36 55.59 -18.55 1.21
N PRO A 37 56.48 -18.04 2.08
CA PRO A 37 56.64 -18.68 3.38
C PRO A 37 56.89 -17.70 4.56
N SER A 38 56.99 -18.29 5.75
CA SER A 38 56.59 -17.81 7.07
C SER A 38 57.75 -17.55 8.06
N SER A 39 57.46 -16.71 9.08
CA SER A 39 57.92 -16.78 10.51
C SER A 39 59.39 -16.37 10.87
N PRO A 40 59.79 -16.14 12.16
CA PRO A 40 59.09 -16.29 13.47
C PRO A 40 59.33 -15.21 14.60
N THR A 41 58.48 -15.29 15.65
CA THR A 41 58.66 -15.09 17.13
C THR A 41 59.10 -13.76 17.77
N THR A 42 58.34 -13.28 18.79
CA THR A 42 58.68 -13.36 20.25
C THR A 42 57.62 -12.68 21.17
N ASN A 43 57.56 -13.16 22.41
CA ASN A 43 56.55 -12.93 23.47
C ASN A 43 56.72 -11.60 24.26
N GLY A 44 55.62 -11.11 24.86
CA GLY A 44 55.65 -10.18 26.01
C GLY A 44 54.30 -9.50 26.29
N SER A 45 53.64 -9.83 27.41
CA SER A 45 52.37 -9.24 27.89
C SER A 45 52.59 -8.00 28.79
N PRO A 46 51.55 -7.40 29.43
CA PRO A 46 50.91 -6.16 28.98
C PRO A 46 51.20 -4.94 29.88
N SER A 47 51.30 -3.74 29.30
CA SER A 47 51.25 -2.49 30.06
C SER A 47 50.13 -1.60 29.50
N GLN A 48 49.12 -1.38 30.33
CA GLN A 48 48.09 -0.39 30.11
C GLN A 48 48.71 1.01 30.19
N SER A 49 48.61 1.79 29.12
CA SER A 49 48.59 3.25 29.25
C SER A 49 47.55 3.85 28.32
N LEU A 50 46.56 4.49 28.95
CA LEU A 50 45.48 5.24 28.35
C LEU A 50 46.01 6.60 27.90
N THR A 51 46.31 6.74 26.61
CA THR A 51 46.44 8.06 25.98
C THR A 51 45.49 8.14 24.79
N LYS A 52 44.34 8.77 25.04
CA LYS A 52 43.34 9.17 24.04
C LYS A 52 44.01 10.06 22.97
N ARG A 53 44.27 9.48 21.79
CA ARG A 53 44.51 10.25 20.57
C ARG A 53 43.20 10.25 19.79
N ALA A 54 42.55 11.41 19.71
CA ALA A 54 41.37 11.62 18.90
C ALA A 54 41.75 11.53 17.42
N GLY A 55 41.83 10.31 16.89
CA GLY A 55 41.78 10.05 15.47
C GLY A 55 40.34 10.21 15.03
N ALA A 56 40.07 11.26 14.25
CA ALA A 56 38.82 11.35 13.49
C ALA A 56 38.77 10.15 12.54
N VAL A 57 38.09 9.08 12.96
CA VAL A 57 37.72 7.99 12.09
C VAL A 57 36.72 8.58 11.12
N ALA A 58 37.19 8.98 9.94
CA ALA A 58 36.33 9.16 8.80
C ALA A 58 35.64 7.81 8.56
N VAL A 59 34.41 7.69 9.06
CA VAL A 59 33.52 6.59 8.68
C VAL A 59 33.42 6.68 7.16
N PRO A 60 33.80 5.65 6.40
CA PRO A 60 33.51 5.66 4.98
C PRO A 60 31.99 5.72 4.87
N MET A 61 31.47 6.89 4.52
CA MET A 61 30.11 7.10 4.10
C MET A 61 29.98 6.23 2.86
N SER A 62 29.56 4.97 3.05
CA SER A 62 29.23 4.12 1.94
C SER A 62 28.08 4.83 1.24
N SER A 63 28.40 5.46 0.12
CA SER A 63 27.38 5.94 -0.81
C SER A 63 26.78 4.72 -1.48
N SER A 64 26.14 3.83 -0.70
CA SER A 64 25.14 2.95 -1.24
C SER A 64 24.05 3.90 -1.71
N SER A 65 23.94 4.13 -3.01
CA SER A 65 22.74 4.71 -3.57
C SER A 65 21.59 3.84 -3.09
N SER A 66 20.87 4.30 -2.07
CA SER A 66 19.71 3.58 -1.56
C SER A 66 18.72 3.56 -2.71
N LYS A 67 18.66 2.42 -3.41
CA LYS A 67 17.70 2.24 -4.50
C LYS A 67 16.31 2.37 -3.89
N TRP A 68 15.55 3.33 -4.41
CA TRP A 68 14.19 3.61 -3.99
C TRP A 68 13.33 2.34 -4.00
N ALA A 69 12.49 2.22 -2.96
CA ALA A 69 11.51 1.15 -2.85
C ALA A 69 10.38 1.55 -1.91
N HIS A 70 9.15 1.20 -2.30
CA HIS A 70 7.99 1.27 -1.44
C HIS A 70 8.10 0.20 -0.35
N THR A 71 7.73 0.54 0.89
CA THR A 71 7.73 -0.43 1.99
C THR A 71 6.37 -0.49 2.68
N ALA A 72 5.63 -1.56 2.42
CA ALA A 72 4.36 -1.86 3.05
C ALA A 72 4.58 -2.35 4.49
N SER A 73 4.05 -1.62 5.49
CA SER A 73 4.13 -2.05 6.88
C SER A 73 3.29 -3.31 7.14
N ASN A 74 3.67 -4.10 8.14
CA ASN A 74 2.88 -5.26 8.55
C ASN A 74 1.48 -4.85 9.07
N ILE A 75 1.33 -3.66 9.65
CA ILE A 75 0.03 -3.08 10.02
C ILE A 75 -0.85 -2.91 8.77
N THR A 76 -0.30 -2.28 7.73
CA THR A 76 -1.00 -2.05 6.46
C THR A 76 -1.40 -3.36 5.80
N ILE A 77 -0.48 -4.33 5.75
CA ILE A 77 -0.72 -5.66 5.19
C ILE A 77 -1.84 -6.35 5.97
N ALA A 78 -1.76 -6.37 7.30
CA ALA A 78 -2.77 -7.00 8.15
C ALA A 78 -4.14 -6.34 8.02
N TRP A 79 -4.19 -5.01 8.02
CA TRP A 79 -5.42 -4.26 7.79
C TRP A 79 -6.06 -4.66 6.46
N ILE A 80 -5.31 -4.62 5.36
CA ILE A 80 -5.84 -4.99 4.03
C ILE A 80 -6.29 -6.45 4.00
N CYS A 81 -5.54 -7.38 4.60
CA CYS A 81 -5.93 -8.79 4.64
C CYS A 81 -7.23 -9.03 5.43
N VAL A 82 -7.54 -8.20 6.43
CA VAL A 82 -8.78 -8.28 7.20
C VAL A 82 -9.91 -7.52 6.50
N SER A 83 -9.64 -6.30 6.02
CA SER A 83 -10.66 -5.43 5.43
C SER A 83 -11.11 -5.92 4.06
N LEU A 84 -10.21 -6.46 3.23
CA LEU A 84 -10.54 -6.86 1.86
C LEU A 84 -11.65 -7.93 1.81
N PRO A 85 -11.60 -9.04 2.58
CA PRO A 85 -12.72 -9.97 2.66
C PRO A 85 -14.02 -9.32 3.15
N LEU A 86 -13.96 -8.43 4.14
CA LEU A 86 -15.14 -7.74 4.69
C LEU A 86 -15.77 -6.80 3.66
N VAL A 87 -14.96 -6.08 2.90
CA VAL A 87 -15.42 -5.18 1.84
C VAL A 87 -16.01 -5.99 0.67
N ILE A 88 -15.40 -7.11 0.27
CA ILE A 88 -15.98 -8.00 -0.73
C ILE A 88 -17.34 -8.54 -0.25
N TRP A 89 -17.43 -8.90 1.03
CA TRP A 89 -18.66 -9.36 1.65
C TRP A 89 -19.73 -8.24 1.58
N ASP A 90 -19.40 -7.02 1.99
CA ASP A 90 -20.28 -5.84 1.92
C ASP A 90 -20.78 -5.51 0.50
N VAL A 91 -19.88 -5.51 -0.48
CA VAL A 91 -20.22 -5.28 -1.90
C VAL A 91 -21.24 -6.29 -2.39
N LEU A 92 -20.98 -7.58 -2.16
CA LEU A 92 -21.86 -8.65 -2.60
C LEU A 92 -23.20 -8.58 -1.89
N TYR A 93 -23.23 -8.22 -0.60
CA TYR A 93 -24.48 -7.98 0.11
C TYR A 93 -25.31 -6.90 -0.58
N ILE A 94 -24.76 -5.70 -0.78
CA ILE A 94 -25.52 -4.55 -1.30
C ILE A 94 -25.91 -4.71 -2.77
N LEU A 95 -24.99 -5.19 -3.63
CA LEU A 95 -25.23 -5.27 -5.08
C LEU A 95 -26.17 -6.41 -5.48
N LEU A 96 -26.30 -7.44 -4.64
CA LEU A 96 -27.21 -8.56 -4.90
C LEU A 96 -28.57 -8.40 -4.20
N ARG A 97 -28.83 -7.25 -3.55
CA ARG A 97 -30.15 -6.92 -2.99
C ARG A 97 -31.24 -6.99 -4.09
N PRO A 98 -32.44 -7.51 -3.79
CA PRO A 98 -32.91 -7.92 -2.47
C PRO A 98 -32.61 -9.39 -2.12
N HIS A 99 -31.92 -10.15 -2.97
CA HIS A 99 -31.72 -11.59 -2.79
C HIS A 99 -30.90 -11.94 -1.55
N THR A 100 -30.05 -11.03 -1.10
CA THR A 100 -29.20 -11.14 0.09
C THR A 100 -29.85 -10.59 1.36
N MET A 101 -30.96 -9.87 1.24
CA MET A 101 -31.68 -9.27 2.39
C MET A 101 -32.55 -10.31 3.11
N ALA A 102 -33.10 -9.95 4.27
CA ALA A 102 -34.02 -10.80 5.03
C ALA A 102 -35.17 -11.33 4.15
N GLY A 103 -35.32 -12.65 4.07
CA GLY A 103 -36.31 -13.33 3.22
C GLY A 103 -35.85 -13.56 1.76
N GLY A 104 -34.65 -13.14 1.40
CA GLY A 104 -34.05 -13.32 0.08
C GLY A 104 -33.48 -14.73 -0.15
N LYS A 105 -33.44 -15.15 -1.42
CA LYS A 105 -33.01 -16.51 -1.81
C LYS A 105 -31.54 -16.83 -1.50
N LEU A 106 -30.67 -15.82 -1.53
CA LEU A 106 -29.23 -15.98 -1.28
C LEU A 106 -28.86 -15.70 0.17
N GLN A 107 -29.82 -15.23 0.97
CA GLN A 107 -29.56 -14.71 2.31
C GLN A 107 -28.92 -15.75 3.23
N TRP A 108 -29.46 -16.98 3.24
CA TRP A 108 -28.89 -18.08 4.00
C TRP A 108 -27.92 -18.88 3.11
N PRO A 109 -26.75 -19.30 3.62
CA PRO A 109 -26.24 -19.13 5.00
C PRO A 109 -25.37 -17.88 5.21
N ILE A 110 -24.91 -17.23 4.14
CA ILE A 110 -23.78 -16.29 4.18
C ILE A 110 -24.17 -14.91 4.71
N TRP A 111 -25.37 -14.42 4.40
CA TRP A 111 -25.82 -13.05 4.69
C TRP A 111 -26.74 -12.96 5.89
N LYS A 112 -26.97 -14.06 6.62
CA LYS A 112 -27.82 -14.03 7.81
C LYS A 112 -27.36 -13.01 8.87
N PRO A 113 -26.04 -12.84 9.14
CA PRO A 113 -25.59 -11.81 10.08
C PRO A 113 -25.91 -10.38 9.65
N TYR A 114 -26.05 -10.11 8.34
CA TYR A 114 -26.43 -8.79 7.86
C TYR A 114 -27.85 -8.39 8.24
N GLU A 115 -28.74 -9.31 8.64
CA GLU A 115 -30.05 -8.90 9.17
C GLU A 115 -29.91 -8.04 10.43
N VAL A 116 -28.97 -8.40 11.30
CA VAL A 116 -28.68 -7.64 12.53
C VAL A 116 -28.04 -6.31 12.17
N TYR A 117 -27.11 -6.31 11.21
CA TYR A 117 -26.48 -5.07 10.80
C TYR A 117 -27.46 -4.12 10.09
N ALA A 118 -28.32 -4.65 9.23
CA ALA A 118 -29.35 -3.91 8.51
C ALA A 118 -30.50 -3.41 9.39
N SER A 119 -30.69 -3.99 10.58
CA SER A 119 -31.61 -3.43 11.57
C SER A 119 -30.98 -2.30 12.38
N ILE A 120 -29.65 -2.26 12.49
CA ILE A 120 -28.89 -1.18 13.11
C ILE A 120 -28.78 0.01 12.17
N ASP A 121 -28.32 -0.21 10.93
CA ASP A 121 -28.18 0.84 9.92
C ASP A 121 -29.16 0.61 8.76
N TYR A 122 -30.15 1.49 8.65
CA TYR A 122 -31.19 1.40 7.63
C TYR A 122 -30.71 1.62 6.18
N VAL A 123 -29.50 2.14 5.95
CA VAL A 123 -28.86 2.16 4.61
C VAL A 123 -28.72 0.75 4.06
N TYR A 124 -28.49 -0.22 4.94
CA TYR A 124 -28.34 -1.64 4.61
C TYR A 124 -29.68 -2.38 4.53
N GLY A 125 -30.70 -1.90 5.23
CA GLY A 125 -31.99 -2.57 5.40
C GLY A 125 -33.08 -2.28 4.39
N TRP A 126 -34.25 -2.86 4.68
CA TRP A 126 -35.48 -2.64 3.91
C TRP A 126 -35.89 -1.17 3.81
N PRO A 127 -35.72 -0.31 4.84
CA PRO A 127 -36.06 1.11 4.70
C PRO A 127 -35.26 1.79 3.58
N GLY A 128 -33.92 1.65 3.56
CA GLY A 128 -33.08 2.22 2.49
C GLY A 128 -33.43 1.66 1.11
N TRP A 129 -33.69 0.35 1.00
CA TRP A 129 -34.11 -0.27 -0.25
C TRP A 129 -35.47 0.24 -0.76
N ASN A 130 -36.48 0.26 0.11
CA ASN A 130 -37.85 0.66 -0.25
C ASN A 130 -37.95 2.15 -0.59
N ASN A 131 -37.17 2.99 0.11
CA ASN A 131 -37.09 4.42 -0.15
C ASN A 131 -36.27 4.75 -1.42
N ARG A 132 -35.67 3.74 -2.07
CA ARG A 132 -34.75 3.90 -3.20
C ARG A 132 -33.61 4.87 -2.89
N ASP A 133 -33.05 4.75 -1.69
CA ASP A 133 -31.89 5.55 -1.30
C ASP A 133 -30.67 5.12 -2.12
N GLY A 134 -30.20 6.03 -2.98
CA GLY A 134 -29.05 5.80 -3.86
C GLY A 134 -27.72 5.76 -3.11
N PHE A 135 -27.65 6.26 -1.88
CA PHE A 135 -26.40 6.40 -1.13
C PHE A 135 -25.75 5.04 -0.86
N GLY A 136 -26.48 4.06 -0.33
CA GLY A 136 -25.94 2.72 -0.03
C GLY A 136 -25.44 2.00 -1.28
N GLY A 137 -26.14 2.14 -2.41
CA GLY A 137 -25.69 1.59 -3.70
C GLY A 137 -24.41 2.26 -4.21
N ALA A 138 -24.32 3.59 -4.11
CA ALA A 138 -23.12 4.35 -4.49
C ALA A 138 -21.90 3.98 -3.63
N GLN A 139 -22.10 3.81 -2.32
CA GLN A 139 -21.08 3.32 -1.39
C GLN A 139 -20.55 1.94 -1.80
N ALA A 140 -21.45 1.01 -2.16
CA ALA A 140 -21.06 -0.33 -2.61
C ALA A 140 -20.24 -0.32 -3.90
N VAL A 141 -20.49 0.60 -4.83
CA VAL A 141 -19.65 0.76 -6.04
C VAL A 141 -18.25 1.23 -5.66
N LEU A 142 -18.11 2.18 -4.74
CA LEU A 142 -16.78 2.57 -4.23
C LEU A 142 -16.10 1.43 -3.46
N ASN A 143 -16.85 0.63 -2.72
CA ASN A 143 -16.35 -0.58 -2.06
C ASN A 143 -15.84 -1.63 -3.06
N LEU A 144 -16.51 -1.78 -4.22
CA LEU A 144 -16.05 -2.67 -5.28
C LEU A 144 -14.71 -2.19 -5.86
N ILE A 145 -14.58 -0.89 -6.12
CA ILE A 145 -13.32 -0.29 -6.59
C ILE A 145 -12.23 -0.46 -5.52
N GLU A 146 -12.58 -0.24 -4.24
CA GLU A 146 -11.66 -0.44 -3.11
C GLU A 146 -11.14 -1.87 -3.07
N ALA A 147 -12.01 -2.86 -3.19
CA ALA A 147 -11.64 -4.27 -3.19
C ALA A 147 -10.68 -4.60 -4.35
N ILE A 148 -10.92 -4.05 -5.54
CA ILE A 148 -10.03 -4.23 -6.70
C ILE A 148 -8.67 -3.61 -6.43
N LEU A 149 -8.62 -2.35 -6.00
CA LEU A 149 -7.36 -1.63 -5.80
C LEU A 149 -6.52 -2.25 -4.67
N TYR A 150 -7.14 -2.56 -3.53
CA TYR A 150 -6.41 -3.24 -2.44
C TYR A 150 -6.03 -4.67 -2.79
N GLY A 151 -6.85 -5.39 -3.56
CA GLY A 151 -6.50 -6.69 -4.12
C GLY A 151 -5.27 -6.63 -5.02
N LEU A 152 -5.21 -5.65 -5.93
CA LEU A 152 -4.04 -5.42 -6.78
C LEU A 152 -2.80 -5.01 -5.97
N TYR A 153 -2.97 -4.11 -4.99
CA TYR A 153 -1.90 -3.68 -4.10
C TYR A 153 -1.26 -4.86 -3.38
N ILE A 154 -2.09 -5.65 -2.68
CA ILE A 154 -1.60 -6.74 -1.85
C ILE A 154 -1.01 -7.88 -2.69
N MET A 155 -1.57 -8.14 -3.87
CA MET A 155 -1.01 -9.08 -4.86
C MET A 155 0.40 -8.65 -5.28
N ILE A 156 0.62 -7.37 -5.59
CA ILE A 156 1.96 -6.88 -5.97
C ILE A 156 2.93 -7.00 -4.79
N VAL A 157 2.49 -6.62 -3.59
CA VAL A 157 3.33 -6.68 -2.37
C VAL A 157 3.73 -8.11 -2.00
N PHE A 158 2.85 -9.10 -2.18
CA PHE A 158 3.19 -10.50 -1.91
C PHE A 158 4.06 -11.13 -3.01
N ASN A 159 3.77 -10.85 -4.28
CA ASN A 159 4.49 -11.48 -5.40
C ASN A 159 5.88 -10.86 -5.65
N HIS A 160 6.06 -9.57 -5.33
CA HIS A 160 7.30 -8.85 -5.64
C HIS A 160 8.00 -8.26 -4.41
N GLY A 161 7.35 -8.27 -3.25
CA GLY A 161 7.93 -7.71 -2.03
C GLY A 161 8.87 -8.70 -1.36
N VAL A 162 10.03 -8.21 -0.93
CA VAL A 162 10.97 -8.93 -0.08
C VAL A 162 10.76 -8.55 1.40
N PRO A 163 10.92 -9.46 2.36
CA PRO A 163 10.83 -9.12 3.78
C PRO A 163 11.81 -8.00 4.15
N SER A 164 11.34 -7.05 4.96
CA SER A 164 12.11 -5.94 5.49
C SER A 164 11.97 -5.89 7.00
N ALA A 165 13.11 -5.77 7.70
CA ALA A 165 13.14 -5.61 9.16
C ALA A 165 12.53 -4.27 9.63
N ARG A 166 12.36 -3.30 8.71
CA ARG A 166 11.72 -2.01 8.95
C ARG A 166 10.62 -1.75 7.91
N GLY A 167 9.41 -1.47 8.38
CA GLY A 167 8.28 -0.93 7.63
C GLY A 167 8.24 0.59 7.71
N ARG A 168 7.56 1.25 6.77
CA ARG A 168 7.26 2.68 6.82
C ARG A 168 6.03 2.91 7.73
N GLY A 169 6.08 3.90 8.62
CA GLY A 169 4.97 4.24 9.51
C GLY A 169 5.29 4.04 11.00
N LEU A 170 4.31 3.58 11.80
CA LEU A 170 4.45 3.48 13.26
C LEU A 170 5.56 2.48 13.63
N GLN A 171 6.71 2.98 14.06
CA GLN A 171 7.85 2.15 14.47
C GLN A 171 7.77 1.90 15.99
N ALA A 172 7.29 0.72 16.40
CA ALA A 172 7.38 0.28 17.79
C ALA A 172 8.66 -0.55 18.00
N GLY A 173 9.32 -0.43 19.16
CA GLY A 173 10.62 -1.02 19.46
C GLY A 173 10.69 -2.57 19.45
N SER A 174 11.86 -3.13 19.74
CA SER A 174 12.16 -4.58 19.71
C SER A 174 11.12 -5.48 20.43
N GLY A 175 10.64 -6.56 19.78
CA GLY A 175 9.73 -7.58 20.35
C GLY A 175 8.53 -7.98 19.45
N VAL A 176 7.36 -8.29 20.03
CA VAL A 176 6.04 -8.30 19.32
C VAL A 176 5.80 -6.95 18.62
N ASN A 177 6.32 -5.90 19.23
CA ASN A 177 6.45 -4.55 18.69
C ASN A 177 7.37 -4.45 17.45
N GLY A 178 8.32 -5.38 17.29
CA GLY A 178 9.21 -5.50 16.13
C GLY A 178 8.52 -6.09 14.89
N TRP A 179 7.47 -6.90 15.04
CA TRP A 179 6.64 -7.31 13.89
C TRP A 179 5.86 -6.13 13.34
N ILE A 180 5.31 -5.29 14.22
CA ILE A 180 4.64 -4.04 13.86
C ILE A 180 5.61 -3.11 13.09
N ALA A 181 6.86 -3.07 13.56
CA ALA A 181 7.93 -2.33 12.88
C ALA A 181 8.45 -2.98 11.60
N GLY A 182 8.04 -4.21 11.26
CA GLY A 182 8.46 -4.91 10.04
C GLY A 182 7.58 -4.58 8.83
N GLY A 183 7.94 -5.14 7.67
CA GLY A 183 7.16 -4.97 6.45
C GLY A 183 7.67 -5.75 5.24
N ARG A 184 7.11 -5.44 4.08
CA ARG A 184 7.58 -5.95 2.78
C ARG A 184 7.99 -4.79 1.89
N LYS A 185 9.19 -4.88 1.33
CA LYS A 185 9.80 -3.86 0.48
C LYS A 185 9.69 -4.25 -0.99
N THR A 186 9.10 -3.39 -1.81
CA THR A 186 8.97 -3.54 -3.27
C THR A 186 9.77 -2.46 -3.98
N ALA A 187 10.84 -2.85 -4.68
CA ALA A 187 11.75 -1.91 -5.32
C ALA A 187 11.33 -1.52 -6.75
N GLY A 188 11.85 -0.37 -7.21
CA GLY A 188 11.74 0.07 -8.60
C GLY A 188 10.31 0.40 -9.07
N SER A 189 10.07 0.25 -10.38
CA SER A 189 8.79 0.61 -11.02
C SER A 189 7.60 -0.16 -10.43
N THR A 190 7.79 -1.42 -10.05
CA THR A 190 6.76 -2.23 -9.39
C THR A 190 6.37 -1.66 -8.02
N GLY A 191 7.35 -1.18 -7.24
CA GLY A 191 7.10 -0.46 -5.99
C GLY A 191 6.31 0.84 -6.20
N ASN A 192 6.65 1.61 -7.24
CA ASN A 192 5.92 2.84 -7.59
C ASN A 192 4.46 2.55 -7.93
N LYS A 193 4.19 1.51 -8.73
CA LYS A 193 2.83 1.09 -9.08
C LYS A 193 2.03 0.69 -7.84
N ALA A 194 2.61 -0.15 -6.97
CA ALA A 194 1.97 -0.53 -5.72
C ALA A 194 1.65 0.71 -4.87
N LEU A 195 2.62 1.59 -4.68
CA LEU A 195 2.44 2.81 -3.90
C LEU A 195 1.30 3.69 -4.43
N MET A 196 1.23 3.92 -5.74
CA MET A 196 0.15 4.72 -6.34
C MET A 196 -1.22 4.08 -6.15
N ILE A 197 -1.34 2.77 -6.38
CA ILE A 197 -2.60 2.02 -6.20
C ILE A 197 -3.06 2.08 -4.75
N GLY A 198 -2.15 1.79 -3.80
CA GLY A 198 -2.45 1.83 -2.38
C GLY A 198 -2.84 3.23 -1.90
N PHE A 199 -2.15 4.27 -2.37
CA PHE A 199 -2.46 5.66 -2.05
C PHE A 199 -3.85 6.05 -2.54
N ALA A 200 -4.16 5.82 -3.82
CA ALA A 200 -5.47 6.13 -4.39
C ALA A 200 -6.60 5.40 -3.67
N ALA A 201 -6.42 4.11 -3.37
CA ALA A 201 -7.39 3.33 -2.60
C ALA A 201 -7.62 3.94 -1.21
N SER A 202 -6.55 4.26 -0.49
CA SER A 202 -6.65 4.81 0.88
C SER A 202 -7.36 6.16 0.93
N VAL A 203 -7.06 7.07 0.00
CA VAL A 203 -7.72 8.38 -0.10
C VAL A 203 -9.19 8.22 -0.42
N MET A 204 -9.52 7.33 -1.37
CA MET A 204 -10.90 7.07 -1.76
C MET A 204 -11.70 6.47 -0.59
N THR A 205 -11.17 5.44 0.08
CA THR A 205 -11.83 4.83 1.25
C THR A 205 -12.06 5.86 2.34
N LEU A 206 -11.05 6.65 2.69
CA LEU A 206 -11.18 7.71 3.68
C LEU A 206 -12.27 8.71 3.30
N SER A 207 -12.23 9.21 2.06
CA SER A 207 -13.19 10.21 1.57
C SER A 207 -14.61 9.68 1.60
N LYS A 208 -14.79 8.43 1.16
CA LYS A 208 -16.07 7.73 1.17
C LYS A 208 -16.63 7.57 2.59
N THR A 209 -15.81 7.16 3.54
CA THR A 209 -16.26 6.96 4.93
C THR A 209 -16.54 8.28 5.64
N VAL A 210 -15.75 9.33 5.39
CA VAL A 210 -16.06 10.68 5.88
C VAL A 210 -17.36 11.21 5.28
N LEU A 211 -17.60 10.96 3.99
CA LEU A 211 -18.86 11.31 3.33
C LEU A 211 -20.06 10.59 3.96
N TYR A 212 -19.92 9.33 4.37
CA TYR A 212 -20.96 8.62 5.11
C TYR A 212 -21.32 9.32 6.42
N TYR A 213 -20.34 9.70 7.23
CA TYR A 213 -20.60 10.44 8.47
C TYR A 213 -21.31 11.78 8.22
N PHE A 214 -20.89 12.52 7.19
CA PHE A 214 -21.56 13.77 6.85
C PHE A 214 -22.97 13.55 6.28
N ASN A 215 -23.18 12.51 5.48
CA ASN A 215 -24.50 12.16 4.98
C ASN A 215 -25.46 11.88 6.14
N GLU A 216 -25.04 11.08 7.12
CA GLU A 216 -25.83 10.81 8.32
C GLU A 216 -26.08 12.08 9.14
N TYR A 217 -25.07 12.93 9.32
CA TYR A 217 -25.24 14.19 10.03
C TYR A 217 -26.27 15.11 9.36
N PHE A 218 -26.20 15.27 8.03
CA PHE A 218 -27.15 16.09 7.27
C PHE A 218 -28.53 15.45 7.12
N ALA A 219 -28.62 14.13 7.23
CA ALA A 219 -29.88 13.38 7.29
C ALA A 219 -30.42 13.23 8.73
N HIS A 220 -29.96 14.05 9.68
CA HIS A 220 -30.40 14.01 11.09
C HIS A 220 -30.33 12.62 11.73
N PHE A 221 -29.33 11.83 11.34
CA PHE A 221 -29.08 10.46 11.78
C PHE A 221 -30.29 9.53 11.58
N GLU A 222 -31.11 9.78 10.56
CA GLU A 222 -32.34 9.01 10.30
C GLU A 222 -32.13 7.51 10.21
N ASN A 223 -30.96 7.06 9.73
CA ASN A 223 -30.68 5.64 9.54
C ASN A 223 -30.18 4.92 10.78
N VAL A 224 -29.72 5.65 11.81
CA VAL A 224 -29.05 5.06 12.98
C VAL A 224 -29.63 5.52 14.33
N LYS A 225 -30.35 6.65 14.40
CA LYS A 225 -30.80 7.25 15.66
C LYS A 225 -31.76 6.41 16.50
N HIS A 226 -32.37 5.37 15.92
CA HIS A 226 -33.31 4.49 16.60
C HIS A 226 -32.62 3.46 17.53
N ASN A 227 -31.30 3.34 17.45
CA ASN A 227 -30.53 2.40 18.26
C ASN A 227 -30.19 2.99 19.64
N ASP A 228 -29.95 2.11 20.62
CA ASP A 228 -29.41 2.51 21.90
C ASP A 228 -27.95 3.00 21.78
N TRP A 229 -27.50 3.73 22.80
CA TRP A 229 -26.18 4.36 22.78
C TRP A 229 -25.01 3.36 22.70
N VAL A 230 -25.14 2.16 23.30
CA VAL A 230 -24.07 1.15 23.27
C VAL A 230 -23.95 0.56 21.86
N THR A 231 -25.09 0.24 21.24
CA THR A 231 -25.14 -0.23 19.85
C THR A 231 -24.54 0.82 18.91
N LEU A 232 -24.89 2.10 19.08
CA LEU A 232 -24.29 3.19 18.29
C LEU A 232 -22.79 3.32 18.52
N ALA A 233 -22.32 3.30 19.76
CA ALA A 233 -20.90 3.45 20.05
C ALA A 233 -20.07 2.32 19.39
N LEU A 234 -20.55 1.08 19.44
CA LEU A 234 -19.83 -0.09 18.92
C LEU A 234 -19.94 -0.23 17.38
N PHE A 235 -21.17 -0.26 16.85
CA PHE A 235 -21.39 -0.57 15.44
C PHE A 235 -21.28 0.65 14.54
N TYR A 236 -21.73 1.82 15.00
CA TYR A 236 -21.58 3.04 14.22
C TYR A 236 -20.23 3.71 14.48
N GLY A 237 -19.85 3.91 15.74
CA GLY A 237 -18.61 4.60 16.11
C GLY A 237 -17.34 3.78 15.87
N VAL A 238 -17.17 2.67 16.59
CA VAL A 238 -15.94 1.88 16.54
C VAL A 238 -15.75 1.25 15.16
N MET A 239 -16.77 0.57 14.62
CA MET A 239 -16.62 -0.16 13.37
C MET A 239 -16.29 0.78 12.20
N ASN A 240 -17.08 1.83 11.96
CA ASN A 240 -16.77 2.80 10.91
C ASN A 240 -15.51 3.63 11.24
N GLY A 241 -15.20 3.84 12.52
CA GLY A 241 -13.98 4.51 12.98
C GLY A 241 -12.70 3.83 12.49
N LEU A 242 -12.67 2.49 12.41
CA LEU A 242 -11.54 1.76 11.83
C LEU A 242 -11.32 2.11 10.35
N TRP A 243 -12.40 2.29 9.58
CA TRP A 243 -12.35 2.73 8.18
C TRP A 243 -12.02 4.23 8.00
N VAL A 244 -11.94 5.00 9.08
CA VAL A 244 -11.34 6.35 9.05
C VAL A 244 -9.86 6.26 9.42
N ILE A 245 -9.55 5.61 10.56
CA ILE A 245 -8.21 5.61 11.14
C ILE A 245 -7.19 4.93 10.21
N PHE A 246 -7.47 3.72 9.72
CA PHE A 246 -6.51 2.98 8.92
C PHE A 246 -6.29 3.59 7.53
N PRO A 247 -7.34 3.96 6.77
CA PRO A 247 -7.15 4.66 5.51
C PRO A 247 -6.46 6.02 5.65
N ALA A 248 -6.76 6.80 6.69
CA ALA A 248 -6.03 8.04 6.98
C ALA A 248 -4.54 7.79 7.27
N TYR A 249 -4.23 6.81 8.13
CA TYR A 249 -2.86 6.38 8.38
C TYR A 249 -2.14 5.99 7.08
N MET A 250 -2.77 5.16 6.25
CA MET A 250 -2.21 4.71 4.97
C MET A 250 -2.01 5.87 4.00
N THR A 251 -2.95 6.81 3.90
CA THR A 251 -2.83 8.01 3.07
C THR A 251 -1.60 8.82 3.46
N VAL A 252 -1.38 9.07 4.76
CA VAL A 252 -0.22 9.83 5.24
C VAL A 252 1.09 9.08 4.98
N VAL A 253 1.14 7.79 5.30
CA VAL A 253 2.35 6.97 5.12
C VAL A 253 2.71 6.83 3.65
N PHE A 254 1.74 6.52 2.79
CA PHE A 254 1.96 6.42 1.35
C PHE A 254 2.28 7.79 0.75
N GLY A 255 1.65 8.87 1.20
CA GLY A 255 2.02 10.23 0.79
C GLY A 255 3.49 10.55 1.09
N ALA A 256 3.97 10.17 2.27
CA ALA A 256 5.38 10.33 2.64
C ALA A 256 6.34 9.48 1.77
N ASP A 257 5.93 8.27 1.36
CA ASP A 257 6.67 7.47 0.37
C ASP A 257 6.75 8.17 -0.99
N ILE A 258 5.66 8.82 -1.42
CA ILE A 258 5.60 9.54 -2.71
C ILE A 258 6.57 10.72 -2.69
N PHE A 259 6.57 11.52 -1.62
CA PHE A 259 7.50 12.64 -1.50
C PHE A 259 8.96 12.19 -1.56
N GLU A 260 9.34 11.13 -0.82
CA GLU A 260 10.71 10.62 -0.87
C GLU A 260 11.10 10.12 -2.27
N ALA A 261 10.20 9.42 -2.97
CA ALA A 261 10.46 8.97 -4.33
C ALA A 261 10.73 10.14 -5.29
N LEU A 262 9.96 11.21 -5.16
CA LEU A 262 10.11 12.44 -5.96
C LEU A 262 11.40 13.18 -5.62
N ASP A 263 11.76 13.26 -4.34
CA ASP A 263 12.99 13.90 -3.88
C ASP A 263 14.22 13.15 -4.42
N ILE A 264 14.25 11.81 -4.32
CA ILE A 264 15.34 10.99 -4.88
C ILE A 264 15.45 11.17 -6.40
N ALA A 265 14.32 11.23 -7.10
CA ALA A 265 14.30 11.44 -8.54
C ALA A 265 14.85 12.83 -8.92
N SER A 266 14.49 13.88 -8.18
CA SER A 266 14.96 15.25 -8.43
C SER A 266 16.48 15.38 -8.24
N GLN A 267 17.02 14.83 -7.15
CA GLN A 267 18.46 14.86 -6.84
C GLN A 267 19.29 14.06 -7.86
N SER A 268 18.76 12.92 -8.30
CA SER A 268 19.41 12.09 -9.33
C SER A 268 19.52 12.82 -10.67
N SER A 269 18.54 13.65 -11.00
CA SER A 269 18.54 14.47 -12.21
C SER A 269 19.60 15.58 -12.15
N MET A 270 19.69 16.29 -11.00
CA MET A 270 20.72 17.33 -10.79
C MET A 270 22.14 16.77 -10.88
N LYS A 271 22.38 15.59 -10.28
CA LYS A 271 23.70 14.95 -10.32
C LYS A 271 24.13 14.49 -11.72
N LYS A 272 23.18 14.27 -12.65
CA LYS A 272 23.48 13.88 -14.03
C LYS A 272 23.80 15.10 -14.92
N GLN A 273 23.41 16.30 -14.51
CA GLN A 273 23.66 17.55 -15.25
C GLN A 273 25.00 18.21 -14.89
N ASN A 274 25.56 17.89 -13.71
CA ASN A 274 26.89 18.32 -13.27
C ASN A 274 27.96 17.29 -13.62
#